data_AF-I0GQN8-F1
#
_entry.id   AF-I0GQN8-F1
#
_cell.length_a   1.000
_cell.length_b   1.000
_cell.length_c   1.000
_cell.angle_alpha   90.00
_cell.angle_beta   90.00
_cell.angle_gamma   90.00
#
_symmetry.space_group_name_H-M   'P 1'
#
loop_
_entity.id
_entity.type
_entity.pdbx_description
1 polymer ?
#
loop_
_entity_poly.entity_id
_entity_poly.type
_entity_poly.pdbx_seq_one_letter_code
_entity_poly.pdbx_strand_id
1 'polypeptide(L)'
;MEKLKPIPYDENLTEFALERTPWDNDRLTTDLKLEDYSWMVYELASFFPTKKYGDLDIHFKYFGLGTSKLYIRQKWDNKVCCHNIIFDTAIFKKYITIFMEKHVAHWKSRYAFFGGEIVVNFYNEVLENYIEYEVGPIRAFKKKERRHRRWRNRQKARNLEIEIDP
;
A
#
# COMPACT_ATOMS: atom_id res chain seq x y z
N MET A 1 12.93 16.21 -4.02
CA MET A 1 11.54 15.71 -3.99
C MET A 1 11.12 15.64 -2.55
N GLU A 2 9.97 16.22 -2.23
CA GLU A 2 9.52 16.44 -0.86
C GLU A 2 8.75 15.25 -0.30
N LYS A 3 8.59 15.22 1.02
CA LYS A 3 7.69 14.28 1.69
C LYS A 3 6.25 14.56 1.25
N LEU A 4 5.50 13.49 1.04
CA LEU A 4 4.08 13.57 0.79
C LEU A 4 3.34 14.06 2.04
N LYS A 5 2.20 14.70 1.83
CA LYS A 5 1.31 15.17 2.92
C LYS A 5 -0.06 14.51 2.77
N PRO A 6 -0.86 14.50 3.84
CA PRO A 6 -2.25 14.07 3.78
C PRO A 6 -3.01 14.77 2.65
N ILE A 7 -3.94 14.04 2.03
CA ILE A 7 -4.80 14.49 0.95
C ILE A 7 -6.23 14.56 1.51
N PRO A 8 -6.90 15.73 1.47
CA PRO A 8 -8.30 15.84 1.83
C PRO A 8 -9.17 14.86 1.03
N TYR A 9 -10.13 14.23 1.71
CA TYR A 9 -11.15 13.43 1.05
C TYR A 9 -12.46 14.20 1.04
N ASP A 10 -13.07 14.30 -0.13
CA ASP A 10 -14.43 14.80 -0.33
C ASP A 10 -15.18 13.87 -1.29
N GLU A 11 -16.50 13.81 -1.19
CA GLU A 11 -17.33 12.91 -2.00
C GLU A 11 -17.22 13.18 -3.50
N ASN A 12 -16.86 14.40 -3.89
CA ASN A 12 -16.64 14.79 -5.29
C ASN A 12 -15.19 14.52 -5.75
N LEU A 13 -14.34 13.96 -4.88
CA LEU A 13 -12.95 13.60 -5.16
C LEU A 13 -12.16 14.76 -5.79
N THR A 14 -12.32 15.96 -5.26
CA THR A 14 -11.87 17.22 -5.87
C THR A 14 -10.34 17.28 -6.04
N GLU A 15 -9.58 16.62 -5.17
CA GLU A 15 -8.11 16.53 -5.24
C GLU A 15 -7.60 15.53 -6.29
N PHE A 16 -8.48 14.74 -6.88
CA PHE A 16 -8.15 13.68 -7.82
C PHE A 16 -8.51 14.07 -9.26
N ALA A 17 -7.67 13.62 -10.19
CA ALA A 17 -7.75 13.78 -11.63
C ALA A 17 -8.20 12.44 -12.24
N LEU A 18 -9.45 12.06 -12.00
CA LEU A 18 -9.99 10.71 -12.24
C LEU A 18 -9.97 10.31 -13.72
N GLU A 19 -9.92 11.28 -14.63
CA GLU A 19 -9.73 11.07 -16.07
C GLU A 19 -8.42 10.35 -16.42
N ARG A 20 -7.48 10.25 -15.47
CA ARG A 20 -6.18 9.58 -15.64
C ARG A 20 -6.17 8.14 -15.12
N THR A 21 -7.28 7.65 -14.58
CA THR A 21 -7.31 6.28 -14.07
C THR A 21 -7.21 5.27 -15.22
N PRO A 22 -6.54 4.12 -15.03
CA PRO A 22 -6.37 3.15 -16.11
C PRO A 22 -7.59 2.23 -16.36
N TRP A 23 -8.58 2.24 -15.47
CA TRP A 23 -9.62 1.19 -15.41
C TRP A 23 -11.05 1.73 -15.28
N ASP A 24 -11.26 2.81 -14.51
CA ASP A 24 -12.58 3.39 -14.26
C ASP A 24 -12.44 4.90 -14.01
N ASN A 25 -12.73 5.69 -15.06
CA ASN A 25 -12.51 7.14 -15.12
C ASN A 25 -13.24 7.94 -14.04
N ASP A 26 -14.11 7.30 -13.26
CA ASP A 26 -14.96 7.96 -12.28
C ASP A 26 -14.59 7.60 -10.82
N ARG A 27 -13.61 6.71 -10.58
CA ARG A 27 -13.36 6.16 -9.24
C ARG A 27 -11.89 5.82 -8.94
N LEU A 28 -11.55 5.91 -7.65
CA LEU A 28 -10.31 5.31 -7.12
C LEU A 28 -10.43 3.79 -7.11
N THR A 29 -9.42 3.10 -7.63
CA THR A 29 -9.38 1.63 -7.65
C THR A 29 -8.73 1.09 -6.39
N THR A 30 -9.20 -0.06 -5.92
CA THR A 30 -8.65 -0.75 -4.74
C THR A 30 -8.54 -2.24 -5.02
N ASP A 31 -7.41 -2.85 -4.67
CA ASP A 31 -7.18 -4.29 -4.77
C ASP A 31 -6.65 -4.81 -3.43
N LEU A 32 -7.31 -5.83 -2.87
CA LEU A 32 -6.93 -6.44 -1.61
C LEU A 32 -6.48 -7.87 -1.85
N LYS A 33 -5.24 -8.15 -1.45
CA LYS A 33 -4.62 -9.46 -1.54
C LYS A 33 -4.30 -9.99 -0.14
N LEU A 34 -4.86 -11.14 0.20
CA LEU A 34 -4.63 -11.83 1.46
C LEU A 34 -3.93 -13.17 1.19
N GLU A 35 -2.63 -13.28 1.52
CA GLU A 35 -1.89 -14.54 1.45
C GLU A 35 -1.59 -15.04 2.86
N ASP A 36 -2.06 -16.25 3.17
CA ASP A 36 -1.88 -16.92 4.47
C ASP A 36 -0.54 -17.67 4.60
N TYR A 37 0.20 -17.83 3.50
CA TYR A 37 1.54 -18.40 3.50
C TYR A 37 2.59 -17.47 4.12
N SER A 38 3.56 -18.04 4.86
CA SER A 38 4.80 -17.39 5.32
C SER A 38 4.59 -15.99 5.95
N TRP A 39 4.16 -15.95 7.22
CA TRP A 39 4.02 -14.73 8.05
C TRP A 39 2.86 -13.81 7.67
N MET A 40 1.84 -14.32 6.98
CA MET A 40 0.61 -13.57 6.62
C MET A 40 0.93 -12.29 5.84
N VAL A 41 1.13 -12.43 4.53
CA VAL A 41 1.47 -11.30 3.66
C VAL A 41 0.17 -10.71 3.12
N TYR A 42 -0.23 -9.57 3.69
CA TYR A 42 -1.43 -8.87 3.27
C TYR A 42 -1.06 -7.56 2.58
N GLU A 43 -1.74 -7.27 1.48
CA GLU A 43 -1.51 -6.08 0.69
C GLU A 43 -2.82 -5.44 0.25
N LEU A 44 -2.99 -4.17 0.60
CA LEU A 44 -4.03 -3.32 0.01
C LEU A 44 -3.36 -2.33 -0.93
N ALA A 45 -3.68 -2.43 -2.21
CA ALA A 45 -3.17 -1.57 -3.24
C ALA A 45 -4.25 -0.61 -3.74
N SER A 46 -3.83 0.59 -4.16
CA SER A 46 -4.72 1.59 -4.75
C SER A 46 -3.95 2.56 -5.62
N PHE A 47 -4.67 3.24 -6.51
CA PHE A 47 -4.11 4.25 -7.40
C PHE A 47 -4.76 5.60 -7.15
N PHE A 48 -3.97 6.60 -6.79
CA PHE A 48 -4.42 7.99 -6.61
C PHE A 48 -3.87 8.86 -7.75
N PRO A 49 -4.69 9.24 -8.74
CA PRO A 49 -4.31 10.25 -9.72
C PRO A 49 -4.48 11.63 -9.08
N THR A 50 -3.51 12.11 -8.33
CA THR A 50 -3.65 13.37 -7.59
C THR A 50 -3.29 14.57 -8.48
N LYS A 51 -4.03 15.68 -8.33
CA LYS A 51 -3.69 16.93 -9.03
C LYS A 51 -2.36 17.52 -8.55
N LYS A 52 -2.08 17.38 -7.25
CA LYS A 52 -0.92 17.98 -6.58
C LYS A 52 0.35 17.16 -6.61
N TYR A 53 0.24 15.82 -6.49
CA TYR A 53 1.39 14.92 -6.39
C TYR A 53 1.55 14.01 -7.61
N GLY A 54 0.64 14.11 -8.59
CA GLY A 54 0.64 13.30 -9.80
C GLY A 54 0.10 11.93 -9.50
N ASP A 55 0.54 10.95 -10.27
CA ASP A 55 0.06 9.59 -10.17
C ASP A 55 0.77 8.87 -9.02
N LEU A 56 0.02 8.43 -8.01
CA LEU A 56 0.52 7.67 -6.89
C LEU A 56 0.00 6.24 -6.96
N ASP A 57 0.92 5.30 -7.13
CA ASP A 57 0.66 3.86 -7.04
C ASP A 57 1.04 3.41 -5.62
N ILE A 58 0.03 3.04 -4.84
CA ILE A 58 0.05 2.96 -3.37
C ILE A 58 -0.12 1.51 -2.96
N HIS A 59 0.76 1.04 -2.07
CA HIS A 59 0.73 -0.32 -1.57
C HIS A 59 0.96 -0.33 -0.05
N PHE A 60 -0.08 -0.62 0.70
CA PHE A 60 0.02 -0.94 2.12
C PHE A 60 0.34 -2.41 2.26
N LYS A 61 1.41 -2.76 2.99
CA LYS A 61 1.88 -4.14 3.15
C LYS A 61 2.08 -4.48 4.63
N TYR A 62 1.47 -5.57 5.04
CA TYR A 62 1.73 -6.26 6.28
C TYR A 62 2.63 -7.48 6.03
N PHE A 63 3.56 -7.75 6.96
CA PHE A 63 4.54 -8.84 6.84
C PHE A 63 4.80 -9.55 8.19
N GLY A 64 3.76 -9.70 9.01
CA GLY A 64 3.81 -10.57 10.20
C GLY A 64 4.52 -10.02 11.43
N LEU A 65 4.99 -8.76 11.41
CA LEU A 65 5.75 -8.14 12.51
C LEU A 65 5.03 -6.88 13.03
N GLY A 66 5.47 -6.35 14.18
CA GLY A 66 4.89 -5.18 14.84
C GLY A 66 4.85 -3.89 14.01
N THR A 67 5.48 -3.89 12.83
CA THR A 67 5.42 -2.78 11.87
C THR A 67 4.94 -3.24 10.50
N SER A 68 4.34 -2.30 9.79
CA SER A 68 3.85 -2.42 8.41
C SER A 68 4.52 -1.38 7.52
N LYS A 69 4.34 -1.50 6.20
CA LYS A 69 4.97 -0.61 5.22
C LYS A 69 3.98 -0.05 4.25
N LEU A 70 4.13 1.23 3.95
CA LEU A 70 3.47 1.91 2.86
C LEU A 70 4.53 2.20 1.80
N TYR A 71 4.40 1.55 0.65
CA TYR A 71 5.22 1.80 -0.51
C TYR A 71 4.42 2.63 -1.50
N ILE A 72 4.99 3.74 -1.96
CA ILE A 72 4.35 4.61 -2.96
C ILE A 72 5.31 4.79 -4.10
N ARG A 73 4.87 4.50 -5.32
CA ARG A 73 5.54 4.92 -6.53
C ARG A 73 4.83 6.17 -7.06
N GLN A 74 5.51 7.30 -6.95
CA GLN A 74 5.01 8.58 -7.45
C GLN A 74 5.58 8.85 -8.84
N LYS A 75 4.69 9.10 -9.80
CA LYS A 75 5.04 9.54 -11.15
C LYS A 75 4.49 10.94 -11.37
N TRP A 76 5.40 11.85 -11.71
CA TRP A 76 5.07 13.20 -12.13
C TRP A 76 5.77 13.46 -13.46
N ASP A 77 4.99 13.59 -14.53
CA ASP A 77 5.50 13.67 -15.91
C ASP A 77 6.49 12.51 -16.21
N ASN A 78 7.73 12.85 -16.56
CA ASN A 78 8.83 11.91 -16.83
C ASN A 78 9.68 11.58 -15.60
N LYS A 79 9.34 12.09 -14.41
CA LYS A 79 10.06 11.83 -13.17
C LYS A 79 9.33 10.78 -12.35
N VAL A 80 10.09 9.84 -11.81
CA VAL A 80 9.55 8.81 -10.92
C VAL A 80 10.38 8.72 -9.66
N CYS A 81 9.72 8.73 -8.52
CA CYS A 81 10.33 8.47 -7.23
C CYS A 81 9.51 7.48 -6.41
N CYS A 82 10.12 6.99 -5.35
CA CYS A 82 9.49 6.06 -4.44
C CYS A 82 9.58 6.59 -3.01
N HIS A 83 8.49 6.38 -2.29
CA HIS A 83 8.39 6.61 -0.86
C HIS A 83 8.25 5.25 -0.20
N ASN A 84 9.00 5.03 0.88
CA ASN A 84 8.90 3.84 1.70
C ASN A 84 8.74 4.29 3.13
N ILE A 85 7.57 4.04 3.68
CA ILE A 85 7.12 4.57 4.95
C ILE A 85 6.85 3.38 5.87
N ILE A 86 7.46 3.36 7.05
CA ILE A 86 7.24 2.34 8.06
C ILE A 86 6.29 2.91 9.11
N PHE A 87 5.28 2.14 9.51
CA PHE A 87 4.26 2.55 10.45
C PHE A 87 3.79 1.38 11.33
N ASP A 88 3.03 1.68 12.37
CA ASP A 88 2.51 0.68 13.32
C ASP A 88 1.48 -0.26 12.65
N THR A 89 1.64 -1.57 12.84
CA THR A 89 0.71 -2.58 12.32
C THR A 89 -0.73 -2.43 12.84
N ALA A 90 -0.95 -1.80 13.99
CA ALA A 90 -2.28 -1.48 14.51
C ALA A 90 -3.09 -0.62 13.54
N ILE A 91 -2.45 0.35 12.87
CA ILE A 91 -3.08 1.18 11.83
C ILE A 91 -3.52 0.28 10.66
N PHE A 92 -2.64 -0.63 10.22
CA PHE A 92 -2.98 -1.57 9.14
C PHE A 92 -4.19 -2.44 9.49
N LYS A 93 -4.18 -3.03 10.69
CA LYS A 93 -5.28 -3.88 11.18
C LYS A 93 -6.59 -3.12 11.22
N LYS A 94 -6.59 -1.91 11.79
CA LYS A 94 -7.77 -1.02 11.85
C LYS A 94 -8.40 -0.84 10.47
N TYR A 95 -7.61 -0.43 9.47
CA TYR A 95 -8.16 -0.13 8.14
C TYR A 95 -8.57 -1.36 7.34
N ILE A 96 -7.83 -2.47 7.45
CA ILE A 96 -8.23 -3.71 6.79
C ILE A 96 -9.51 -4.29 7.37
N THR A 97 -9.70 -4.24 8.68
CA THR A 97 -10.95 -4.67 9.30
C THR A 97 -12.12 -3.84 8.79
N ILE A 98 -12.01 -2.50 8.83
CA ILE A 98 -13.07 -1.60 8.32
C ILE A 98 -13.36 -1.85 6.83
N PHE A 99 -12.31 -2.02 6.03
CA PHE A 99 -12.45 -2.30 4.59
C PHE A 99 -13.21 -3.60 4.35
N MET A 100 -12.83 -4.69 5.03
CA MET A 100 -13.46 -5.99 4.88
C MET A 100 -14.90 -6.02 5.40
N GLU A 101 -15.17 -5.39 6.56
CA GLU A 101 -16.53 -5.28 7.11
C GLU A 101 -17.46 -4.55 6.15
N LYS A 102 -17.04 -3.38 5.64
CA LYS A 102 -17.83 -2.63 4.65
C LYS A 102 -17.99 -3.40 3.34
N HIS A 103 -16.95 -4.10 2.89
CA HIS A 103 -17.01 -4.92 1.67
C HIS A 103 -18.04 -6.05 1.81
N VAL A 104 -18.01 -6.80 2.92
CA VAL A 104 -18.96 -7.89 3.19
C VAL A 104 -20.39 -7.36 3.34
N ALA A 105 -20.58 -6.21 4.00
CA ALA A 105 -21.91 -5.59 4.13
C ALA A 105 -22.53 -5.22 2.77
N HIS A 106 -21.70 -4.85 1.79
CA HIS A 106 -22.12 -4.52 0.42
C HIS A 106 -22.27 -5.74 -0.49
N TRP A 107 -22.02 -6.95 -0.02
CA TRP A 107 -22.08 -8.15 -0.87
C TRP A 107 -23.44 -8.37 -1.53
N LYS A 108 -24.52 -7.88 -0.91
CA LYS A 108 -25.89 -7.98 -1.41
C LYS A 108 -26.45 -6.63 -1.93
N SER A 109 -25.63 -5.58 -2.01
CA SER A 109 -26.12 -4.28 -2.49
C SER A 109 -26.24 -4.23 -4.00
N ARG A 110 -27.12 -3.34 -4.49
CA ARG A 110 -27.32 -3.08 -5.93
C ARG A 110 -26.05 -2.56 -6.63
N TYR A 111 -25.19 -1.87 -5.89
CA TYR A 111 -23.95 -1.28 -6.39
C TYR A 111 -22.74 -1.95 -5.76
N ALA A 112 -21.63 -1.98 -6.50
CA ALA A 112 -20.35 -2.45 -5.98
C ALA A 112 -19.84 -1.52 -4.87
N PHE A 113 -19.18 -2.12 -3.87
CA PHE A 113 -18.52 -1.40 -2.80
C PHE A 113 -17.41 -0.49 -3.34
N PHE A 114 -17.41 0.77 -2.89
CA PHE A 114 -16.35 1.73 -3.18
C PHE A 114 -15.52 2.00 -1.93
N GLY A 115 -14.24 1.65 -1.99
CA GLY A 115 -13.30 1.76 -0.85
C GLY A 115 -12.53 3.09 -0.76
N GLY A 116 -12.76 4.05 -1.65
CA GLY A 116 -11.90 5.23 -1.82
C GLY A 116 -11.66 6.02 -0.53
N GLU A 117 -12.73 6.36 0.19
CA GLU A 117 -12.66 7.04 1.50
C GLU A 117 -11.71 6.32 2.47
N ILE A 118 -11.86 5.00 2.59
CA ILE A 118 -11.10 4.19 3.53
C ILE A 118 -9.61 4.22 3.19
N VAL A 119 -9.27 4.08 1.91
CA VAL A 119 -7.86 4.02 1.49
C VAL A 119 -7.20 5.38 1.58
N VAL A 120 -7.93 6.48 1.31
CA VAL A 120 -7.41 7.84 1.51
C VAL A 120 -7.20 8.12 3.00
N ASN A 121 -8.14 7.75 3.86
CA ASN A 121 -7.98 7.87 5.31
C ASN A 121 -6.81 7.02 5.84
N PHE A 122 -6.63 5.81 5.32
CA PHE A 122 -5.50 4.95 5.66
C PHE A 122 -4.18 5.60 5.27
N TYR A 123 -4.09 6.12 4.05
CA TYR A 123 -2.93 6.87 3.58
C TYR A 123 -2.62 8.07 4.50
N ASN A 124 -3.63 8.87 4.84
CA ASN A 124 -3.48 10.05 5.68
C ASN A 124 -3.00 9.70 7.10
N GLU A 125 -3.62 8.71 7.74
CA GLU A 125 -3.26 8.31 9.11
C GLU A 125 -1.83 7.75 9.16
N VAL A 126 -1.38 7.04 8.11
CA VAL A 126 0.03 6.62 7.99
C VAL A 126 0.97 7.83 7.88
N LEU A 127 0.61 8.86 7.11
CA LEU A 127 1.44 10.06 6.97
C LEU A 127 1.51 10.92 8.24
N GLU A 128 0.50 10.84 9.09
CA GLU A 128 0.46 11.53 10.38
C GLU A 128 1.22 10.78 11.47
N ASN A 129 1.30 9.44 11.37
CA ASN A 129 1.78 8.57 12.45
C ASN A 129 2.91 7.63 12.03
N TYR A 130 3.69 7.97 11.00
CA TYR A 130 4.80 7.12 10.56
C TYR A 130 5.91 7.05 11.61
N ILE A 131 6.62 5.92 11.61
CA ILE A 131 7.83 5.69 12.41
C ILE A 131 9.05 6.12 11.60
N GLU A 132 9.13 5.71 10.33
CA GLU A 132 10.22 6.07 9.42
C GLU A 132 9.69 6.46 8.04
N TYR A 133 10.36 7.41 7.39
CA TYR A 133 10.02 7.87 6.04
C TYR A 133 11.30 7.98 5.20
N GLU A 134 11.43 7.13 4.18
CA GLU A 134 12.51 7.19 3.19
C GLU A 134 11.97 7.63 1.81
N VAL A 135 12.69 8.54 1.14
CA VAL A 135 12.44 8.93 -0.27
C VAL A 135 13.65 8.56 -1.10
N GLY A 136 13.44 8.03 -2.31
CA GLY A 136 14.55 7.74 -3.21
C GLY A 136 14.14 7.29 -4.61
N PRO A 137 15.11 7.08 -5.51
CA PRO A 137 14.83 6.60 -6.86
C PRO A 137 14.39 5.14 -6.84
N ILE A 138 13.54 4.71 -7.80
CA ILE A 138 13.07 3.32 -7.94
C ILE A 138 14.21 2.29 -7.84
N ARG A 139 15.36 2.60 -8.47
CA ARG A 139 16.52 1.70 -8.51
C ARG A 139 17.07 1.37 -7.10
N ALA A 140 17.01 2.33 -6.17
CA ALA A 140 17.45 2.11 -4.80
C ALA A 140 16.54 1.10 -4.08
N PHE A 141 15.22 1.22 -4.25
CA PHE A 141 14.24 0.32 -3.65
C PHE A 141 14.23 -1.06 -4.30
N LYS A 142 14.25 -1.17 -5.64
CA LYS A 142 14.37 -2.46 -6.34
C LYS A 142 15.65 -3.21 -5.94
N LYS A 143 16.75 -2.51 -5.65
CA LYS A 143 18.01 -3.12 -5.16
C LYS A 143 17.88 -3.60 -3.71
N LYS A 144 17.25 -2.82 -2.83
CA LYS A 144 16.99 -3.17 -1.41
C LYS A 144 16.04 -4.37 -1.31
N GLU A 145 14.98 -4.40 -2.12
CA GLU A 145 14.00 -5.49 -2.20
C GLU A 145 14.62 -6.79 -2.73
N ARG A 146 15.44 -6.72 -3.79
CA ARG A 146 16.22 -7.87 -4.30
C ARG A 146 17.18 -8.43 -3.24
N ARG A 147 17.82 -7.57 -2.45
CA ARG A 147 18.69 -8.00 -1.34
C ARG A 147 17.89 -8.69 -0.22
N HIS A 148 16.78 -8.09 0.21
CA HIS A 148 15.89 -8.68 1.22
C HIS A 148 15.32 -10.02 0.76
N ARG A 149 14.88 -10.13 -0.50
CA ARG A 149 14.41 -11.40 -1.08
C ARG A 149 15.51 -12.47 -1.09
N ARG A 150 16.73 -12.12 -1.50
CA ARG A 150 17.88 -13.04 -1.44
C ARG A 150 18.21 -13.47 -0.02
N TRP A 151 18.15 -12.55 0.95
CA TRP A 151 18.38 -12.86 2.36
C TRP A 151 17.29 -13.80 2.92
N ARG A 152 16.00 -13.52 2.67
CA ARG A 152 14.90 -14.40 3.07
C ARG A 152 15.00 -15.79 2.45
N ASN A 153 15.32 -15.86 1.16
CA ASN A 153 15.53 -17.14 0.48
C ASN A 153 16.71 -17.93 1.07
N ARG A 154 17.79 -17.25 1.50
CA ARG A 154 18.92 -17.90 2.20
C ARG A 154 18.54 -18.40 3.59
N GLN A 155 17.74 -17.63 4.34
CA GLN A 155 17.23 -18.07 5.65
C GLN A 155 16.33 -19.29 5.49
N LYS A 156 15.42 -19.26 4.50
CA LYS A 156 14.55 -20.39 4.17
C LYS A 156 15.35 -21.63 3.77
N ALA A 157 16.37 -21.48 2.92
CA ALA A 157 17.25 -22.58 2.52
C ALA A 157 18.03 -23.18 3.71
N ARG A 158 18.57 -22.34 4.60
CA ARG A 158 19.26 -22.80 5.82
C ARG A 158 18.34 -23.56 6.76
N ASN A 159 17.10 -23.11 6.94
CA ASN A 159 16.14 -23.81 7.80
C ASN A 159 15.73 -25.16 7.19
N LEU A 160 15.63 -25.25 5.86
CA LEU A 160 15.39 -26.51 5.15
C LEU A 160 16.58 -27.48 5.24
N GLU A 161 17.82 -26.98 5.25
CA GLU A 161 19.02 -27.83 5.44
C GLU A 161 19.11 -28.40 6.87
N ILE A 162 18.59 -27.68 7.88
CA ILE A 162 18.56 -28.16 9.28
C ILE A 162 17.46 -29.21 9.51
N GLU A 163 16.37 -29.20 8.73
CA GLU A 163 15.27 -30.18 8.85
C GLU A 163 15.56 -31.53 8.15
N ILE A 164 16.63 -31.63 7.34
CA ILE A 164 16.95 -32.82 6.53
C ILE A 164 18.05 -33.69 7.17
N ASP A 165 18.68 -33.26 8.26
CA ASP A 165 19.67 -34.05 9.01
C ASP A 165 19.10 -34.41 10.41
N PRO A 166 18.42 -35.57 10.56
CA PRO A 166 18.07 -36.15 11.87
C PRO A 166 19.26 -36.79 12.59
#